data_AF-A0A1W1IB90-F1
#
_entry.id   AF-A0A1W1IB90-F1
#
_cell.length_a   1.000
_cell.length_b   1.000
_cell.length_c   1.000
_cell.angle_alpha   90.00
_cell.angle_beta   90.00
_cell.angle_gamma   90.00
#
_symmetry.space_group_name_H-M   'P 1'
#
loop_
_entity.id
_entity.type
_entity.pdbx_description
1 polymer ?
#
loop_
_entity_poly.entity_id
_entity_poly.type
_entity_poly.pdbx_seq_one_letter_code
_entity_poly.pdbx_strand_id
1 'polypeptide(L)'
;MRMGGRRLGFVFNVGFLAGWLLFCAGQAQAAVFFDDSFEGATPEASGWGYAQGWCYYNAPRANPCPEIDLSTDVAYAGSKSLKGTYKAEWSDPNPQTHDQAISRKFTPTTDLYVRYYYRTSKFTYTAASGTKHLYYKNSPNTSPTFVSINWFGSRELGFAAQVIAEICPTSGSGPYSSCNYYPNVASVPLNDNVWYCIEEHIKMNTPGVDDGALEIWVNGVRTLGYYSERFRGSQVSGPSGNSSNTYIDILQIYKQNGDGLMYYDQFAVGNTRIGCTAGSSPQDSTPPASPTGLILR
;
A
#
# COMPACT_ATOMS: atom_id res chain seq x y z
N MET A 1 -78.19 26.93 -34.66
CA MET A 1 -78.19 26.51 -36.09
C MET A 1 -76.85 25.83 -36.36
N ARG A 2 -76.83 24.50 -36.61
CA ARG A 2 -76.63 23.86 -37.95
C ARG A 2 -75.30 24.28 -38.60
N MET A 3 -74.37 23.46 -39.08
CA MET A 3 -74.16 22.02 -39.34
C MET A 3 -72.61 21.81 -39.30
N GLY A 4 -72.01 20.65 -39.01
CA GLY A 4 -71.92 19.47 -39.89
C GLY A 4 -70.63 19.50 -40.75
N GLY A 5 -69.78 18.46 -40.66
CA GLY A 5 -68.66 18.27 -41.59
C GLY A 5 -67.59 17.28 -41.14
N ARG A 6 -67.81 15.97 -41.36
CA ARG A 6 -66.78 14.91 -41.33
C ARG A 6 -65.86 15.04 -42.56
N ARG A 7 -64.54 14.84 -42.40
CA ARG A 7 -63.68 14.25 -43.44
C ARG A 7 -62.59 13.36 -42.82
N LEU A 8 -62.50 12.14 -43.38
CA LEU A 8 -61.41 11.17 -43.26
C LEU A 8 -60.11 11.73 -43.88
N GLY A 9 -58.95 11.31 -43.36
CA GLY A 9 -57.67 11.50 -44.05
C GLY A 9 -56.47 10.86 -43.35
N PHE A 10 -56.11 9.67 -43.83
CA PHE A 10 -54.77 9.06 -43.93
C PHE A 10 -53.81 9.05 -42.72
N VAL A 11 -53.58 7.81 -42.25
CA VAL A 11 -52.44 7.38 -41.43
C VAL A 11 -51.20 7.31 -42.32
N PHE A 12 -50.17 8.09 -42.03
CA PHE A 12 -48.79 7.83 -42.48
C PHE A 12 -47.99 7.31 -41.28
N ASN A 13 -47.65 6.03 -41.35
CA ASN A 13 -46.81 5.33 -40.38
C ASN A 13 -45.35 5.56 -40.78
N VAL A 14 -44.70 6.57 -40.22
CA VAL A 14 -43.25 6.76 -40.36
C VAL A 14 -42.59 6.03 -39.22
N GLY A 15 -42.15 4.80 -39.49
CA GLY A 15 -41.33 4.02 -38.58
C GLY A 15 -40.01 4.73 -38.31
N PHE A 16 -39.90 5.41 -37.17
CA PHE A 16 -38.62 5.82 -36.61
C PHE A 16 -37.97 4.58 -35.99
N LEU A 17 -36.99 4.01 -36.71
CA LEU A 17 -36.00 3.10 -36.16
C LEU A 17 -35.19 3.87 -35.11
N ALA A 18 -35.60 3.77 -33.85
CA ALA A 18 -34.79 4.17 -32.71
C ALA A 18 -33.62 3.19 -32.59
N GLY A 19 -32.52 3.51 -33.26
CA GLY A 19 -31.24 2.83 -33.08
C GLY A 19 -30.73 3.10 -31.67
N TRP A 20 -30.95 2.14 -30.76
CA TRP A 20 -30.28 2.09 -29.46
C TRP A 20 -28.79 1.84 -29.70
N LEU A 21 -28.01 2.92 -29.80
CA LEU A 21 -26.57 2.87 -29.57
C LEU A 21 -26.35 2.54 -28.09
N LEU A 22 -26.26 1.24 -27.78
CA LEU A 22 -25.61 0.80 -26.55
C LEU A 22 -24.14 1.21 -26.66
N PHE A 23 -23.81 2.37 -26.10
CA PHE A 23 -22.46 2.66 -25.68
C PHE A 23 -22.14 1.67 -24.56
N CYS A 24 -21.50 0.55 -24.91
CA CYS A 24 -20.70 -0.20 -23.96
C CYS A 24 -19.59 0.75 -23.48
N ALA A 25 -19.85 1.48 -22.39
CA ALA A 25 -18.80 2.11 -21.64
C ALA A 25 -17.85 0.99 -21.23
N GLY A 26 -16.71 0.88 -21.94
CA GLY A 26 -15.67 -0.08 -21.59
C GLY A 26 -15.34 0.16 -20.14
N GLN A 27 -15.47 -0.88 -19.30
CA GLN A 27 -14.96 -0.81 -17.94
C GLN A 27 -13.51 -0.37 -18.04
N ALA A 28 -13.19 0.80 -17.49
CA ALA A 28 -11.82 1.27 -17.44
C ALA A 28 -11.01 0.17 -16.78
N GLN A 29 -10.07 -0.43 -17.54
CA GLN A 29 -9.21 -1.45 -16.99
C GLN A 29 -8.42 -0.83 -15.84
N ALA A 30 -8.47 -1.51 -14.70
CA ALA A 30 -7.58 -1.34 -13.57
C ALA A 30 -6.15 -1.04 -14.04
N ALA A 31 -5.60 0.12 -13.69
CA ALA A 31 -4.23 0.45 -14.05
C ALA A 31 -3.28 -0.09 -12.96
N VAL A 32 -2.53 -1.14 -13.30
CA VAL A 32 -1.33 -1.53 -12.54
C VAL A 32 -0.18 -0.65 -13.05
N PHE A 33 0.36 0.19 -12.18
CA PHE A 33 1.47 1.07 -12.49
C PHE A 33 2.80 0.30 -12.58
N PHE A 34 2.98 -0.69 -11.70
CA PHE A 34 4.03 -1.69 -11.84
C PHE A 34 3.71 -2.97 -11.06
N ASP A 35 4.37 -4.05 -11.46
CA ASP A 35 4.42 -5.34 -10.77
C ASP A 35 5.90 -5.80 -10.77
N ASP A 36 6.38 -6.27 -9.62
CA ASP A 36 7.76 -6.66 -9.42
C ASP A 36 7.85 -7.91 -8.54
N SER A 37 8.18 -9.02 -9.20
CA SER A 37 8.43 -10.31 -8.56
C SER A 37 9.86 -10.46 -8.04
N PHE A 38 10.74 -9.48 -8.29
CA PHE A 38 12.17 -9.54 -7.99
C PHE A 38 12.96 -10.68 -8.68
N GLU A 39 12.33 -11.48 -9.53
CA GLU A 39 13.01 -12.56 -10.26
C GLU A 39 13.96 -12.04 -11.35
N GLY A 40 13.74 -10.80 -11.79
CA GLY A 40 14.54 -10.11 -12.79
C GLY A 40 15.97 -9.77 -12.36
N ALA A 41 16.55 -8.76 -13.02
CA ALA A 41 17.86 -8.22 -12.69
C ALA A 41 17.82 -7.44 -11.35
N THR A 42 18.87 -6.67 -11.03
CA THR A 42 18.97 -5.93 -9.76
C THR A 42 17.77 -5.00 -9.55
N PRO A 43 17.47 -4.55 -8.30
CA PRO A 43 16.34 -3.67 -8.04
C PRO A 43 16.31 -2.42 -8.94
N GLU A 44 17.49 -1.86 -9.28
CA GLU A 44 17.63 -0.72 -10.20
C GLU A 44 17.16 -1.01 -11.61
N ALA A 45 17.40 -2.22 -12.11
CA ALA A 45 16.92 -2.64 -13.42
C ALA A 45 15.38 -2.75 -13.43
N SER A 46 14.77 -3.03 -12.27
CA SER A 46 13.32 -2.97 -12.08
C SER A 46 12.82 -1.56 -11.71
N GLY A 47 13.66 -0.52 -11.74
CA GLY A 47 13.25 0.87 -11.50
C GLY A 47 13.24 1.32 -10.04
N TRP A 48 13.77 0.50 -9.11
CA TRP A 48 14.00 0.91 -7.74
C TRP A 48 15.32 1.68 -7.61
N GLY A 49 15.27 2.88 -7.05
CA GLY A 49 16.45 3.67 -6.71
C GLY A 49 16.69 3.70 -5.22
N TYR A 50 17.92 3.45 -4.78
CA TYR A 50 18.30 3.74 -3.40
C TYR A 50 18.10 5.23 -3.16
N ALA A 51 17.42 5.57 -2.07
CA ALA A 51 17.03 6.96 -1.79
C ALA A 51 17.82 7.55 -0.62
N GLN A 52 18.49 6.71 0.17
CA GLN A 52 19.28 7.12 1.32
C GLN A 52 20.24 6.00 1.73
N GLY A 53 21.39 6.38 2.29
CA GLY A 53 22.37 5.45 2.85
C GLY A 53 23.59 5.17 1.96
N TRP A 54 24.40 4.17 2.35
CA TRP A 54 25.69 3.89 1.71
C TRP A 54 25.56 3.53 0.23
N CYS A 55 24.43 2.91 -0.13
CA CYS A 55 24.14 2.51 -1.49
C CYS A 55 23.69 3.63 -2.42
N TYR A 56 23.25 4.76 -1.87
CA TYR A 56 22.86 5.91 -2.68
C TYR A 56 24.04 6.51 -3.45
N TYR A 57 25.22 6.54 -2.81
CA TYR A 57 26.40 7.22 -3.37
C TYR A 57 27.23 6.37 -4.34
N ASN A 58 26.94 5.08 -4.48
CA ASN A 58 27.82 4.10 -5.15
C ASN A 58 27.21 3.46 -6.40
N ALA A 59 26.32 4.15 -7.13
CA ALA A 59 25.72 3.64 -8.36
C ALA A 59 26.64 3.86 -9.60
N PRO A 60 26.78 2.87 -10.52
CA PRO A 60 26.30 1.50 -10.45
C PRO A 60 27.08 0.66 -9.43
N ARG A 61 26.36 -0.12 -8.62
CA ARG A 61 26.95 -0.82 -7.46
C ARG A 61 27.69 -2.08 -7.91
N ALA A 62 28.90 -2.28 -7.40
CA ALA A 62 29.68 -3.50 -7.62
C ALA A 62 29.24 -4.66 -6.70
N ASN A 63 28.58 -4.36 -5.58
CA ASN A 63 28.16 -5.32 -4.57
C ASN A 63 26.70 -5.04 -4.11
N PRO A 64 25.99 -6.06 -3.61
CA PRO A 64 24.69 -5.87 -2.97
C PRO A 64 24.75 -4.90 -1.80
N CYS A 65 23.63 -4.23 -1.54
CA CYS A 65 23.44 -3.38 -0.40
C CYS A 65 23.36 -4.22 0.87
N PRO A 66 24.15 -3.90 1.90
CA PRO A 66 24.18 -4.71 3.11
C PRO A 66 22.86 -4.67 3.89
N GLU A 67 22.07 -3.61 3.73
CA GLU A 67 20.92 -3.33 4.59
C GLU A 67 19.57 -3.60 3.92
N ILE A 68 19.41 -3.31 2.63
CA ILE A 68 18.20 -3.66 1.84
C ILE A 68 18.63 -4.03 0.41
N ASP A 69 18.51 -5.30 0.03
CA ASP A 69 18.76 -5.74 -1.36
C ASP A 69 18.10 -7.08 -1.65
N LEU A 70 18.20 -7.54 -2.89
CA LEU A 70 17.84 -8.88 -3.31
C LEU A 70 18.56 -9.93 -2.48
N SER A 71 17.83 -10.97 -2.15
CA SER A 71 18.30 -12.12 -1.41
C SER A 71 17.67 -13.38 -1.98
N THR A 72 18.44 -14.47 -1.93
CA THR A 72 17.98 -15.82 -2.26
C THR A 72 17.72 -16.66 -1.00
N ASP A 73 17.69 -16.03 0.18
CA ASP A 73 17.55 -16.74 1.46
C ASP A 73 16.15 -17.35 1.58
N VAL A 74 15.13 -16.55 1.25
CA VAL A 74 13.70 -16.89 1.29
C VAL A 74 13.00 -16.08 0.19
N ALA A 75 12.01 -16.68 -0.47
CA ALA A 75 11.10 -15.99 -1.39
C ALA A 75 9.66 -16.46 -1.13
N TYR A 76 8.67 -15.64 -1.49
CA TYR A 76 7.27 -16.07 -1.53
C TYR A 76 7.03 -16.85 -2.82
N ALA A 77 7.47 -16.30 -3.95
CA ALA A 77 7.42 -16.95 -5.25
C ALA A 77 8.79 -16.89 -5.93
N GLY A 78 9.12 -17.91 -6.71
CA GLY A 78 10.39 -17.96 -7.42
C GLY A 78 11.59 -18.20 -6.50
N SER A 79 12.65 -17.44 -6.69
CA SER A 79 13.98 -17.65 -6.10
C SER A 79 14.55 -16.44 -5.36
N LYS A 80 13.94 -15.27 -5.49
CA LYS A 80 14.43 -14.01 -4.94
C LYS A 80 13.34 -13.27 -4.19
N SER A 81 13.74 -12.54 -3.17
CA SER A 81 12.93 -11.49 -2.55
C SER A 81 13.82 -10.34 -2.15
N LEU A 82 13.22 -9.20 -1.79
CA LEU A 82 13.95 -8.10 -1.18
C LEU A 82 14.09 -8.37 0.32
N LYS A 83 15.31 -8.40 0.84
CA LYS A 83 15.63 -8.58 2.26
C LYS A 83 16.10 -7.27 2.88
N GLY A 84 15.45 -6.86 3.96
CA GLY A 84 15.91 -5.84 4.89
C GLY A 84 16.55 -6.46 6.14
N THR A 85 17.76 -6.00 6.49
CA THR A 85 18.46 -6.36 7.73
C THR A 85 18.27 -5.25 8.76
N TYR A 86 17.48 -5.48 9.80
CA TYR A 86 17.21 -4.54 10.88
C TYR A 86 18.12 -4.81 12.07
N LYS A 87 18.56 -3.74 12.72
CA LYS A 87 19.40 -3.76 13.92
C LYS A 87 18.78 -2.77 14.90
N ALA A 88 18.67 -3.19 16.16
CA ALA A 88 18.01 -2.44 17.21
C ALA A 88 18.43 -0.96 17.26
N GLU A 89 17.47 -0.12 17.64
CA GLU A 89 17.68 1.29 17.93
C GLU A 89 18.83 1.48 18.94
N TRP A 90 19.86 2.26 18.52
CA TRP A 90 20.81 2.99 19.37
C TRP A 90 22.18 2.39 19.76
N SER A 91 22.58 1.18 19.33
CA SER A 91 23.96 0.74 19.62
C SER A 91 25.00 1.15 18.58
N ASP A 92 24.58 1.64 17.41
CA ASP A 92 25.49 2.10 16.36
C ASP A 92 25.60 3.64 16.41
N PRO A 93 26.79 4.21 16.70
CA PRO A 93 27.00 5.66 16.65
C PRO A 93 26.87 6.22 15.22
N ASN A 94 26.71 5.37 14.21
CA ASN A 94 26.43 5.78 12.85
C ASN A 94 24.92 5.99 12.64
N PRO A 95 24.43 7.24 12.47
CA PRO A 95 23.01 7.52 12.21
C PRO A 95 22.49 6.89 10.90
N GLN A 96 23.36 6.26 10.11
CA GLN A 96 23.07 5.68 8.80
C GLN A 96 22.25 4.39 8.84
N THR A 97 22.16 3.65 9.95
CA THR A 97 21.38 2.39 9.99
C THR A 97 19.87 2.60 10.03
N HIS A 98 19.43 3.81 10.41
CA HIS A 98 18.04 4.17 10.71
C HIS A 98 17.25 4.73 9.53
N ASP A 99 17.91 4.96 8.40
CA ASP A 99 17.28 5.59 7.24
C ASP A 99 17.77 4.96 5.91
N GLN A 100 17.96 3.64 5.88
CA GLN A 100 18.22 2.97 4.61
C GLN A 100 16.90 2.83 3.88
N ALA A 101 16.88 3.26 2.63
CA ALA A 101 15.66 3.23 1.85
C ALA A 101 15.90 2.99 0.38
N ILE A 102 14.96 2.28 -0.22
CA ILE A 102 14.87 2.10 -1.65
C ILE A 102 13.47 2.53 -2.10
N SER A 103 13.41 3.30 -3.18
CA SER A 103 12.20 3.96 -3.64
C SER A 103 11.95 3.66 -5.10
N ARG A 104 10.68 3.57 -5.49
CA ARG A 104 10.28 3.47 -6.88
C ARG A 104 9.22 4.51 -7.19
N LYS A 105 9.42 5.21 -8.31
CA LYS A 105 8.42 6.14 -8.83
C LYS A 105 7.37 5.39 -9.64
N PHE A 106 6.14 5.88 -9.62
CA PHE A 106 5.02 5.37 -10.39
C PHE A 106 4.13 6.52 -10.88
N THR A 107 3.10 6.20 -11.66
CA THR A 107 2.17 7.21 -12.18
C THR A 107 1.47 7.96 -11.03
N PRO A 108 1.55 9.31 -10.97
CA PRO A 108 0.86 10.11 -9.97
C PRO A 108 -0.62 9.72 -9.82
N THR A 109 -1.05 9.44 -8.59
CA THR A 109 -2.45 9.10 -8.29
C THR A 109 -2.94 9.77 -7.01
N THR A 110 -4.26 9.85 -6.86
CA THR A 110 -4.93 10.19 -5.59
C THR A 110 -5.67 9.01 -4.98
N ASP A 111 -5.64 7.87 -5.66
CA ASP A 111 -6.26 6.61 -5.26
C ASP A 111 -5.23 5.51 -5.54
N LEU A 112 -4.63 4.98 -4.47
CA LEU A 112 -3.46 4.12 -4.52
C LEU A 112 -3.75 2.79 -3.84
N TYR A 113 -3.52 1.70 -4.55
CA TYR A 113 -3.45 0.36 -4.01
C TYR A 113 -2.02 -0.17 -4.11
N VAL A 114 -1.51 -0.74 -3.02
CA VAL A 114 -0.20 -1.39 -2.96
C VAL A 114 -0.36 -2.77 -2.36
N ARG A 115 0.01 -3.81 -3.13
CA ARG A 115 0.07 -5.21 -2.69
C ARG A 115 1.52 -5.63 -2.57
N TYR A 116 1.85 -6.34 -1.51
CA TYR A 116 3.14 -6.99 -1.34
C TYR A 116 3.00 -8.21 -0.42
N TYR A 117 3.94 -9.14 -0.52
CA TYR A 117 4.08 -10.23 0.42
C TYR A 117 5.14 -9.88 1.42
N TYR A 118 4.85 -10.15 2.68
CA TYR A 118 5.62 -9.73 3.83
C TYR A 118 5.94 -10.93 4.72
N ARG A 119 7.19 -11.02 5.17
CA ARG A 119 7.63 -12.03 6.14
C ARG A 119 8.73 -11.46 7.02
N THR A 120 8.70 -11.82 8.30
CA THR A 120 9.79 -11.54 9.24
C THR A 120 10.52 -12.81 9.67
N SER A 121 11.73 -12.66 10.22
CA SER A 121 12.46 -13.74 10.87
C SER A 121 13.28 -13.21 12.05
N LYS A 122 13.04 -13.77 13.23
CA LYS A 122 13.62 -13.33 14.51
C LYS A 122 13.47 -11.82 14.70
N PHE A 123 12.28 -11.32 14.38
CA PHE A 123 12.02 -9.88 14.32
C PHE A 123 11.37 -9.38 15.60
N THR A 124 11.94 -8.30 16.13
CA THR A 124 11.40 -7.56 17.27
C THR A 124 10.97 -6.19 16.80
N TYR A 125 9.68 -5.88 16.96
CA TYR A 125 9.12 -4.56 16.69
C TYR A 125 9.44 -3.59 17.83
N THR A 126 9.73 -2.33 17.50
CA THR A 126 10.15 -1.35 18.49
C THR A 126 8.98 -0.82 19.32
N ALA A 127 9.12 -0.88 20.64
CA ALA A 127 8.09 -0.46 21.60
C ALA A 127 7.95 1.07 21.76
N ALA A 128 9.04 1.83 21.57
CA ALA A 128 9.06 3.27 21.86
C ALA A 128 8.43 4.12 20.74
N SER A 129 8.82 3.87 19.51
CA SER A 129 8.57 4.73 18.34
C SER A 129 7.75 4.04 17.23
N GLY A 130 7.57 2.72 17.35
CA GLY A 130 7.05 1.87 16.28
C GLY A 130 8.09 1.55 15.21
N THR A 131 7.81 0.54 14.39
CA THR A 131 8.65 0.09 13.27
C THR A 131 7.98 0.48 11.96
N LYS A 132 8.64 1.33 11.17
CA LYS A 132 8.13 1.80 9.87
C LYS A 132 8.61 0.88 8.76
N HIS A 133 7.75 0.68 7.77
CA HIS A 133 8.00 -0.23 6.64
C HIS A 133 8.02 0.53 5.32
N LEU A 134 6.90 1.16 5.00
CA LEU A 134 6.66 1.78 3.70
C LEU A 134 6.28 3.24 3.91
N TYR A 135 6.84 4.11 3.09
CA TYR A 135 6.42 5.49 2.93
C TYR A 135 5.76 5.68 1.57
N TYR A 136 4.66 6.43 1.58
CA TYR A 136 3.94 6.87 0.41
C TYR A 136 4.06 8.38 0.34
N LYS A 137 4.76 8.85 -0.69
CA LYS A 137 5.17 10.23 -0.85
C LYS A 137 4.85 10.71 -2.26
N ASN A 138 5.00 12.00 -2.45
CA ASN A 138 4.97 12.62 -3.76
C ASN A 138 6.33 13.23 -4.09
N SER A 139 6.65 13.50 -5.34
CA SER A 139 7.78 14.31 -5.77
C SER A 139 7.29 15.76 -5.95
N PRO A 140 7.87 16.80 -5.30
CA PRO A 140 9.18 16.84 -4.63
C PRO A 140 9.13 16.70 -3.08
N ASN A 141 8.44 15.70 -2.54
CA ASN A 141 8.22 15.42 -1.10
C ASN A 141 7.44 16.53 -0.39
N THR A 142 6.23 16.82 -0.86
CA THR A 142 5.27 17.66 -0.16
C THR A 142 4.37 16.84 0.76
N SER A 143 3.47 17.50 1.47
CA SER A 143 2.51 16.86 2.37
C SER A 143 1.13 16.72 1.71
N PRO A 144 0.28 15.76 2.16
CA PRO A 144 0.52 14.80 3.24
C PRO A 144 1.42 13.63 2.81
N THR A 145 2.01 12.95 3.79
CA THR A 145 2.72 11.66 3.58
C THR A 145 2.08 10.57 4.43
N PHE A 146 2.16 9.33 3.97
CA PHE A 146 1.60 8.18 4.67
C PHE A 146 2.68 7.14 4.94
N VAL A 147 2.56 6.42 6.05
CA VAL A 147 3.54 5.46 6.53
C VAL A 147 2.85 4.19 6.99
N SER A 148 3.21 3.05 6.42
CA SER A 148 2.85 1.74 6.95
C SER A 148 3.73 1.41 8.14
N ILE A 149 3.13 1.04 9.28
CA ILE A 149 3.82 0.97 10.58
C ILE A 149 3.23 -0.07 11.51
N ASN A 150 4.10 -0.78 12.22
CA ASN A 150 3.73 -1.55 13.42
C ASN A 150 3.96 -0.68 14.67
N TRP A 151 2.88 -0.41 15.41
CA TRP A 151 2.90 0.53 16.54
C TRP A 151 3.37 -0.11 17.84
N PHE A 152 4.31 0.54 18.54
CA PHE A 152 4.64 0.25 19.94
C PHE A 152 4.86 -1.23 20.28
N GLY A 153 5.63 -1.92 19.43
CA GLY A 153 5.93 -3.35 19.61
C GLY A 153 4.79 -4.29 19.18
N SER A 154 3.65 -3.76 18.73
CA SER A 154 2.56 -4.56 18.16
C SER A 154 3.02 -5.27 16.89
N ARG A 155 2.47 -6.47 16.69
CA ARG A 155 2.63 -7.23 15.44
C ARG A 155 1.55 -6.90 14.42
N GLU A 156 0.60 -6.03 14.74
CA GLU A 156 -0.45 -5.62 13.81
C GLU A 156 -0.05 -4.37 13.03
N LEU A 157 -0.39 -4.34 11.75
CA LEU A 157 -0.03 -3.26 10.85
C LEU A 157 -1.09 -2.15 10.88
N GLY A 158 -0.64 -0.91 11.04
CA GLY A 158 -1.45 0.29 10.92
C GLY A 158 -0.82 1.32 9.99
N PHE A 159 -1.39 2.52 10.00
CA PHE A 159 -0.89 3.67 9.28
C PHE A 159 -0.46 4.80 10.22
N ALA A 160 0.51 5.61 9.80
CA ALA A 160 0.64 6.99 10.21
C ALA A 160 0.38 7.89 9.01
N ALA A 161 -0.31 9.00 9.20
CA ALA A 161 -0.39 10.07 8.21
C ALA A 161 0.21 11.34 8.79
N GLN A 162 1.02 12.06 8.00
CA GLN A 162 1.70 13.26 8.46
C GLN A 162 1.18 14.48 7.70
N VAL A 163 0.96 15.55 8.46
CA VAL A 163 0.53 16.85 7.96
C VAL A 163 -0.81 16.75 7.22
N ILE A 164 -1.79 16.12 7.84
CA ILE A 164 -3.15 15.95 7.30
C ILE A 164 -4.06 17.12 7.69
N ALA A 165 -5.01 17.51 6.84
CA ALA A 165 -5.80 18.74 7.04
C ALA A 165 -6.92 18.63 8.11
N GLU A 166 -7.17 17.45 8.64
CA GLU A 166 -8.11 17.25 9.75
C GLU A 166 -7.43 17.20 11.12
N ILE A 167 -8.26 17.33 12.16
CA ILE A 167 -7.86 17.01 13.52
C ILE A 167 -7.74 15.49 13.61
N CYS A 168 -6.61 15.00 14.07
CA CYS A 168 -6.38 13.56 14.14
C CYS A 168 -7.44 12.89 15.04
N PRO A 169 -8.27 11.97 14.52
CA PRO A 169 -9.35 11.38 15.30
C PRO A 169 -8.85 10.55 16.49
N THR A 170 -7.62 10.02 16.44
CA THR A 170 -7.09 9.13 17.49
C THR A 170 -6.33 9.87 18.60
N SER A 171 -5.71 11.01 18.31
CA SER A 171 -4.93 11.78 19.30
C SER A 171 -5.51 13.15 19.63
N GLY A 172 -6.46 13.66 18.84
CA GLY A 172 -6.95 15.03 18.94
C GLY A 172 -5.91 16.08 18.52
N SER A 173 -4.79 15.67 17.91
CA SER A 173 -3.79 16.61 17.37
C SER A 173 -4.46 17.57 16.40
N GLY A 174 -4.10 18.86 16.48
CA GLY A 174 -4.68 19.90 15.62
C GLY A 174 -4.46 19.64 14.12
N PRO A 175 -5.15 20.40 13.25
CA PRO A 175 -5.04 20.23 11.81
C PRO A 175 -3.61 20.48 11.32
N TYR A 176 -3.24 19.83 10.22
CA TYR A 176 -1.91 19.83 9.62
C TYR A 176 -0.83 19.24 10.54
N SER A 177 -1.21 18.25 11.36
CA SER A 177 -0.34 17.49 12.25
C SER A 177 -0.23 16.02 11.81
N SER A 178 0.43 15.20 12.64
CA SER A 178 0.53 13.76 12.45
C SER A 178 -0.62 13.03 13.12
N CYS A 179 -1.05 11.92 12.53
CA CYS A 179 -2.07 11.05 13.04
C CYS A 179 -1.69 9.58 12.94
N ASN A 180 -2.06 8.82 13.97
CA ASN A 180 -1.80 7.38 14.04
C ASN A 180 -3.11 6.63 13.85
N TYR A 181 -3.18 5.77 12.85
CA TYR A 181 -4.34 4.95 12.54
C TYR A 181 -4.03 3.50 12.90
N TYR A 182 -4.64 3.02 13.98
CA TYR A 182 -4.48 1.65 14.47
C TYR A 182 -5.45 0.70 13.76
N PRO A 183 -5.15 -0.61 13.66
CA PRO A 183 -6.13 -1.61 13.25
C PRO A 183 -7.45 -1.48 14.03
N ASN A 184 -8.58 -1.53 13.33
CA ASN A 184 -9.91 -1.30 13.92
C ASN A 184 -11.02 -2.18 13.33
N VAL A 185 -10.70 -3.11 12.43
CA VAL A 185 -11.67 -4.04 11.81
C VAL A 185 -11.45 -5.47 12.29
N ALA A 186 -10.23 -5.99 12.08
CA ALA A 186 -9.83 -7.33 12.50
C ALA A 186 -8.38 -7.30 13.00
N SER A 187 -8.10 -8.10 14.03
CA SER A 187 -6.76 -8.27 14.59
C SER A 187 -6.05 -9.40 13.86
N VAL A 188 -4.93 -9.08 13.19
CA VAL A 188 -4.07 -10.07 12.53
C VAL A 188 -2.62 -9.79 12.91
N PRO A 189 -2.04 -10.54 13.87
CA PRO A 189 -0.63 -10.40 14.20
C PRO A 189 0.26 -11.00 13.09
N LEU A 190 1.26 -10.24 12.66
CA LEU A 190 2.29 -10.68 11.72
C LEU A 190 3.37 -11.48 12.48
N ASN A 191 3.25 -12.80 12.43
CA ASN A 191 4.16 -13.72 13.10
C ASN A 191 5.39 -14.02 12.25
N ASP A 192 6.50 -14.29 12.92
CA ASP A 192 7.74 -14.64 12.25
C ASP A 192 7.59 -15.92 11.44
N ASN A 193 8.34 -15.97 10.34
CA ASN A 193 8.46 -17.08 9.42
C ASN A 193 7.19 -17.44 8.64
N VAL A 194 6.15 -16.60 8.69
CA VAL A 194 4.93 -16.73 7.90
C VAL A 194 4.88 -15.64 6.83
N TRP A 195 4.51 -16.01 5.60
CA TRP A 195 4.22 -15.04 4.54
C TRP A 195 2.79 -14.54 4.68
N TYR A 196 2.65 -13.22 4.66
CA TYR A 196 1.37 -12.53 4.63
C TYR A 196 1.26 -11.76 3.33
N CYS A 197 0.15 -11.93 2.62
CA CYS A 197 -0.23 -10.97 1.58
C CYS A 197 -0.80 -9.73 2.28
N ILE A 198 -0.11 -8.61 2.13
CA ILE A 198 -0.55 -7.32 2.64
C ILE A 198 -0.98 -6.49 1.45
N GLU A 199 -2.16 -5.87 1.58
CA GLU A 199 -2.63 -4.90 0.62
C GLU A 199 -3.10 -3.65 1.34
N GLU A 200 -2.64 -2.51 0.86
CA GLU A 200 -2.84 -1.20 1.45
C GLU A 200 -3.57 -0.33 0.43
N HIS A 201 -4.55 0.44 0.88
CA HIS A 201 -5.27 1.41 0.06
C HIS A 201 -5.25 2.79 0.71
N ILE A 202 -4.83 3.77 -0.08
CA ILE A 202 -4.80 5.19 0.28
C ILE A 202 -5.61 5.94 -0.76
N LYS A 203 -6.78 6.41 -0.36
CA LYS A 203 -7.60 7.34 -1.15
C LYS A 203 -7.46 8.72 -0.55
N MET A 204 -6.76 9.60 -1.24
CA MET A 204 -6.78 11.01 -0.89
C MET A 204 -8.16 11.60 -1.15
N ASN A 205 -8.61 12.43 -0.22
CA ASN A 205 -9.87 13.13 -0.31
C ASN A 205 -9.85 14.16 -1.45
N THR A 206 -11.01 14.44 -2.02
CA THR A 206 -11.27 15.63 -2.83
C THR A 206 -10.91 16.86 -2.00
N PRO A 207 -10.10 17.82 -2.52
CA PRO A 207 -9.60 18.93 -1.69
C PRO A 207 -10.70 19.69 -0.95
N GLY A 208 -10.62 19.72 0.38
CA GLY A 208 -11.59 20.37 1.25
C GLY A 208 -12.87 19.59 1.55
N VAL A 209 -13.02 18.37 1.03
CA VAL A 209 -14.12 17.44 1.31
C VAL A 209 -13.60 16.27 2.15
N ASP A 210 -14.46 15.70 2.99
CA ASP A 210 -14.16 14.60 3.90
C ASP A 210 -14.58 13.26 3.23
N ASP A 211 -13.89 12.86 2.17
CA ASP A 211 -14.18 11.66 1.35
C ASP A 211 -12.95 10.76 1.08
N GLY A 212 -11.88 10.95 1.86
CA GLY A 212 -10.68 10.14 1.85
C GLY A 212 -10.85 8.82 2.61
N ALA A 213 -9.93 7.89 2.37
CA ALA A 213 -9.90 6.60 3.05
C ALA A 213 -8.49 6.04 3.24
N LEU A 214 -8.32 5.28 4.33
CA LEU A 214 -7.18 4.39 4.57
C LEU A 214 -7.73 2.99 4.86
N GLU A 215 -7.20 1.98 4.19
CA GLU A 215 -7.58 0.59 4.41
C GLU A 215 -6.36 -0.32 4.33
N ILE A 216 -6.38 -1.39 5.14
CA ILE A 216 -5.39 -2.48 5.08
C ILE A 216 -6.13 -3.80 5.04
N TRP A 217 -5.66 -4.71 4.20
CA TRP A 217 -6.03 -6.11 4.20
C TRP A 217 -4.81 -6.99 4.42
N VAL A 218 -4.99 -8.01 5.27
CA VAL A 218 -4.01 -9.06 5.49
C VAL A 218 -4.64 -10.38 5.08
N ASN A 219 -4.03 -11.06 4.11
CA ASN A 219 -4.55 -12.28 3.49
C ASN A 219 -6.01 -12.12 3.00
N GLY A 220 -6.32 -10.96 2.41
CA GLY A 220 -7.65 -10.61 1.91
C GLY A 220 -8.66 -10.20 2.98
N VAL A 221 -8.35 -10.33 4.27
CA VAL A 221 -9.22 -9.89 5.37
C VAL A 221 -8.90 -8.44 5.73
N ARG A 222 -9.89 -7.55 5.74
CA ARG A 222 -9.68 -6.14 6.12
C ARG A 222 -9.36 -6.03 7.62
N THR A 223 -8.25 -5.40 7.97
CA THR A 223 -7.80 -5.20 9.36
C THR A 223 -7.94 -3.75 9.81
N LEU A 224 -7.89 -2.80 8.87
CA LEU A 224 -8.01 -1.36 9.09
C LEU A 224 -8.98 -0.74 8.09
N GLY A 225 -9.82 0.18 8.56
CA GLY A 225 -10.70 1.00 7.73
C GLY A 225 -11.02 2.33 8.42
N TYR A 226 -10.48 3.41 7.89
CA TYR A 226 -10.82 4.80 8.25
C TYR A 226 -11.35 5.50 7.00
N TYR A 227 -12.47 6.20 7.15
CA TYR A 227 -13.25 6.75 6.05
C TYR A 227 -13.71 8.16 6.41
N SER A 228 -14.04 8.93 5.39
CA SER A 228 -14.40 10.35 5.56
C SER A 228 -13.27 11.15 6.19
N GLU A 229 -12.03 10.77 5.86
CA GLU A 229 -10.82 11.46 6.31
C GLU A 229 -10.53 12.63 5.36
N ARG A 230 -10.00 13.73 5.91
CA ARG A 230 -9.56 14.91 5.15
C ARG A 230 -8.05 15.10 5.24
N PHE A 231 -7.34 14.36 4.39
CA PHE A 231 -5.89 14.43 4.26
C PHE A 231 -5.39 15.75 3.65
N ARG A 232 -6.08 16.27 2.63
CA ARG A 232 -5.74 17.51 1.91
C ARG A 232 -6.72 18.63 2.21
N GLY A 233 -6.20 19.83 2.43
CA GLY A 233 -7.00 21.05 2.51
C GLY A 233 -7.46 21.53 1.13
N SER A 234 -8.27 22.58 1.09
CA SER A 234 -8.74 23.21 -0.14
C SER A 234 -7.72 24.15 -0.81
N GLN A 235 -6.61 24.45 -0.12
CA GLN A 235 -5.62 25.44 -0.57
C GLN A 235 -4.47 24.78 -1.32
N VAL A 236 -4.05 25.38 -2.44
CA VAL A 236 -2.85 24.95 -3.20
C VAL A 236 -1.58 25.14 -2.37
N SER A 237 -1.51 26.20 -1.57
CA SER A 237 -0.40 26.49 -0.67
C SER A 237 -0.89 26.44 0.78
N GLY A 238 -1.34 25.27 1.21
CA GLY A 238 -1.84 25.06 2.56
C GLY A 238 -0.71 24.98 3.62
N PRO A 239 -1.09 25.00 4.91
CA PRO A 239 -0.15 24.95 6.02
C PRO A 239 0.80 23.75 5.95
N SER A 240 2.03 23.96 6.42
CA SER A 240 3.07 22.92 6.53
C SER A 240 3.36 22.16 5.20
N GLY A 241 3.06 22.78 4.06
CA GLY A 241 3.28 22.19 2.74
C GLY A 241 2.19 21.21 2.29
N ASN A 242 1.04 21.16 2.97
CA ASN A 242 -0.13 20.43 2.51
C ASN A 242 -0.78 21.18 1.33
N SER A 243 -0.83 20.55 0.15
CA SER A 243 -1.40 21.17 -1.05
C SER A 243 -2.65 20.42 -1.52
N SER A 244 -3.65 21.17 -1.98
CA SER A 244 -4.81 20.62 -2.72
C SER A 244 -4.40 19.88 -4.00
N ASN A 245 -3.22 20.16 -4.55
CA ASN A 245 -2.70 19.54 -5.76
C ASN A 245 -1.78 18.33 -5.47
N THR A 246 -1.54 17.98 -4.20
CA THR A 246 -0.70 16.84 -3.84
C THR A 246 -1.29 15.54 -4.42
N TYR A 247 -0.42 14.68 -4.95
CA TYR A 247 -0.71 13.32 -5.41
C TYR A 247 0.23 12.35 -4.68
N ILE A 248 0.22 11.06 -5.00
CA ILE A 248 1.24 10.09 -4.55
C ILE A 248 1.89 9.52 -5.81
N ASP A 249 3.23 9.51 -5.87
CA ASP A 249 4.00 8.97 -7.00
C ASP A 249 5.29 8.24 -6.59
N ILE A 250 5.54 8.12 -5.27
CA ILE A 250 6.70 7.43 -4.73
C ILE A 250 6.24 6.41 -3.69
N LEU A 251 6.64 5.15 -3.92
CA LEU A 251 6.67 4.12 -2.89
C LEU A 251 8.11 4.03 -2.40
N GLN A 252 8.31 4.09 -1.10
CA GLN A 252 9.62 3.95 -0.48
C GLN A 252 9.57 2.84 0.57
N ILE A 253 10.38 1.82 0.40
CA ILE A 253 10.67 0.87 1.48
C ILE A 253 11.68 1.57 2.38
N TYR A 254 11.23 1.94 3.58
CA TYR A 254 11.96 2.76 4.53
C TYR A 254 12.17 1.98 5.81
N LYS A 255 13.39 1.50 5.99
CA LYS A 255 13.77 0.68 7.14
C LYS A 255 14.02 1.59 8.34
N GLN A 256 13.03 1.68 9.24
CA GLN A 256 13.19 2.38 10.51
C GLN A 256 12.71 1.52 11.69
N ASN A 257 13.63 1.32 12.63
CA ASN A 257 13.42 0.67 13.93
C ASN A 257 13.09 -0.82 13.85
N GLY A 258 13.37 -1.53 14.94
CA GLY A 258 13.24 -2.97 15.03
C GLY A 258 14.57 -3.68 14.86
N ASP A 259 14.56 -4.98 15.10
CA ASP A 259 15.75 -5.82 15.11
C ASP A 259 15.41 -7.19 14.51
N GLY A 260 16.22 -7.68 13.57
CA GLY A 260 16.00 -8.95 12.87
C GLY A 260 15.90 -8.79 11.34
N LEU A 261 15.28 -9.76 10.67
CA LEU A 261 15.17 -9.78 9.21
C LEU A 261 13.72 -9.58 8.74
N MET A 262 13.57 -8.86 7.64
CA MET A 262 12.29 -8.61 6.99
C MET A 262 12.41 -8.84 5.49
N TYR A 263 11.40 -9.45 4.89
CA TYR A 263 11.38 -9.84 3.49
C TYR A 263 10.14 -9.30 2.81
N TYR A 264 10.32 -8.82 1.58
CA TYR A 264 9.26 -8.33 0.71
C TYR A 264 9.33 -9.01 -0.64
N ASP A 265 8.17 -9.40 -1.19
CA ASP A 265 8.06 -10.06 -2.49
C ASP A 265 6.76 -9.68 -3.20
N GLN A 266 6.70 -9.86 -4.53
CA GLN A 266 5.55 -9.62 -5.41
C GLN A 266 4.89 -8.25 -5.18
N PHE A 267 5.66 -7.17 -5.26
CA PHE A 267 5.07 -5.84 -5.18
C PHE A 267 4.20 -5.59 -6.41
N ALA A 268 2.98 -5.12 -6.20
CA ALA A 268 2.17 -4.55 -7.26
C ALA A 268 1.56 -3.24 -6.77
N VAL A 269 1.53 -2.24 -7.64
CA VAL A 269 0.99 -0.91 -7.34
C VAL A 269 0.04 -0.49 -8.44
N GLY A 270 -1.10 0.07 -8.08
CA GLY A 270 -2.11 0.55 -9.04
C GLY A 270 -3.11 1.51 -8.42
N ASN A 271 -4.18 1.82 -9.15
CA ASN A 271 -5.30 2.67 -8.70
C ASN A 271 -6.62 1.92 -8.50
N THR A 272 -6.53 0.60 -8.40
CA THR A 272 -7.67 -0.28 -8.20
C THR A 272 -7.22 -1.46 -7.37
N ARG A 273 -8.17 -2.09 -6.70
CA ARG A 273 -7.91 -3.26 -5.86
C ARG A 273 -7.19 -4.36 -6.65
N ILE A 274 -6.01 -4.76 -6.17
CA ILE A 274 -5.15 -5.78 -6.77
C ILE A 274 -5.57 -7.16 -6.25
N GLY A 275 -5.82 -7.24 -4.94
CA GLY A 275 -6.18 -8.46 -4.24
C GLY A 275 -4.98 -9.32 -3.88
N CYS A 276 -5.18 -10.19 -2.89
CA CYS A 276 -4.30 -11.32 -2.66
C CYS A 276 -4.64 -12.40 -3.67
N THR A 277 -3.68 -12.79 -4.50
CA THR A 277 -3.86 -13.97 -5.35
C THR A 277 -4.15 -15.17 -4.46
N ALA A 278 -5.33 -15.77 -4.62
CA ALA A 278 -5.65 -17.08 -4.04
C ALA A 278 -4.79 -18.12 -4.78
N GLY A 279 -3.52 -18.21 -4.40
CA GLY A 279 -2.50 -18.99 -5.08
C GLY A 279 -1.30 -19.11 -4.17
N SER A 280 -1.34 -20.16 -3.35
CA SER A 280 -0.26 -20.68 -2.52
C SER A 280 0.49 -19.69 -1.63
N SER A 281 0.00 -19.49 -0.39
CA SER A 281 0.93 -19.71 0.71
C SER A 281 1.66 -21.02 0.40
N PRO A 282 3.00 -21.16 0.57
CA PRO A 282 3.58 -22.48 0.62
C PRO A 282 2.73 -23.26 1.62
N GLN A 283 1.92 -24.20 1.13
CA GLN A 283 1.31 -25.14 2.04
C GLN A 283 2.49 -25.86 2.63
N ASP A 284 2.54 -25.89 3.95
CA ASP A 284 3.36 -26.85 4.64
C ASP A 284 3.01 -28.23 4.03
N SER A 285 3.93 -28.74 3.20
CA SER A 285 3.78 -30.03 2.55
C SER A 285 4.30 -31.15 3.44
N THR A 286 4.75 -30.83 4.67
CA THR A 286 5.03 -31.88 5.65
C THR A 286 3.69 -32.51 6.07
N PRO A 287 3.47 -33.81 5.79
CA PRO A 287 2.31 -34.50 6.32
C PRO A 287 2.33 -34.42 7.84
N PRO A 288 1.18 -34.30 8.51
CA PRO A 288 1.13 -34.40 9.97
C PRO A 288 1.85 -35.68 10.41
N ALA A 289 2.70 -35.57 11.44
CA ALA A 289 3.30 -36.76 12.04
C ALA A 289 2.16 -37.72 12.41
N SER A 290 2.29 -39.00 12.02
CA SER A 290 1.32 -40.03 12.38
C SER A 290 1.09 -39.99 13.89
N PRO A 291 -0.18 -39.97 14.36
CA PRO A 291 -0.47 -40.01 15.79
C PRO A 291 0.20 -41.24 16.40
N THR A 292 1.13 -41.02 17.33
CA THR A 292 1.67 -42.08 18.18
C THR A 292 0.90 -42.04 19.49
N GLY A 293 0.45 -43.21 19.96
CA GLY A 293 -0.22 -43.34 21.26
C GLY A 293 -1.74 -43.49 21.25
N LEU A 294 -2.37 -43.86 20.12
CA LEU A 294 -3.76 -44.30 20.16
C LEU A 294 -3.85 -45.68 20.83
N ILE A 295 -4.04 -45.70 22.15
CA ILE A 295 -4.43 -46.91 22.87
C ILE A 295 -5.95 -47.02 22.75
N LEU A 296 -6.42 -47.88 21.85
CA LEU A 296 -7.79 -48.39 21.88
C LEU A 296 -7.99 -49.06 23.24
N ARG A 297 -8.88 -48.51 24.06
CA ARG A 297 -9.45 -49.18 25.23
C ARG A 297 -10.81 -49.72 24.88
#